data_AF-A0A1G0ARK1-F1
#
_entry.id   AF-A0A1G0ARK1-F1
#
_cell.length_a   1.000
_cell.length_b   1.000
_cell.length_c   1.000
_cell.angle_alpha   90.00
_cell.angle_beta   90.00
_cell.angle_gamma   90.00
#
_symmetry.space_group_name_H-M   'P 1'
#
loop_
_entity.id
_entity.type
_entity.pdbx_description
1 polymer ?
#
loop_
_entity_poly.entity_id
_entity_poly.type
_entity_poly.pdbx_seq_one_letter_code
_entity_poly.pdbx_strand_id
1 'polypeptide(L)'
;MDEPMPAPSRDPPPSWSYVNYWRMLASFLGASMVLLGVGVLAVTGAGSEAAFGAGVLLAVAVFVTVFALLLLFPRVARRGPVGYRIVVERPLVEVEGAVREALEGAGRSVHVDVLAGRTRRTPARVVRVEGTPCRFLVEAVSLRESGDGVERTEVLQVGLEETPEGAAKELRDLVGSGVVTPQPAGP
;
A
#
# COMPACT_ATOMS: atom_id res chain seq x y z
N MET A 1 -42.49 -9.19 -15.86
CA MET A 1 -41.84 -8.57 -14.70
C MET A 1 -40.41 -8.36 -15.11
N ASP A 2 -40.09 -7.15 -15.56
CA ASP A 2 -38.71 -6.79 -15.88
C ASP A 2 -37.98 -6.59 -14.56
N GLU A 3 -37.01 -7.46 -14.30
CA GLU A 3 -36.13 -7.36 -13.15
C GLU A 3 -35.32 -6.05 -13.29
N PRO A 4 -35.38 -5.14 -12.30
CA PRO A 4 -34.68 -3.87 -12.41
C PRO A 4 -33.18 -4.14 -12.50
N MET A 5 -32.60 -3.79 -13.64
CA MET A 5 -31.18 -3.91 -13.92
C MET A 5 -30.37 -3.24 -12.80
N PRO A 6 -29.47 -3.95 -12.11
CA PRO A 6 -28.68 -3.35 -11.05
C PRO A 6 -27.87 -2.20 -11.64
N ALA A 7 -27.90 -1.05 -10.97
CA ALA A 7 -27.13 0.12 -11.38
C ALA A 7 -25.66 -0.29 -11.51
N PRO A 8 -24.96 0.11 -12.58
CA PRO A 8 -23.56 -0.24 -12.76
C PRO A 8 -22.78 0.26 -11.54
N SER A 9 -21.99 -0.64 -10.92
CA SER A 9 -21.09 -0.28 -9.84
C SER A 9 -20.23 0.89 -10.31
N ARG A 10 -20.26 2.01 -9.58
CA ARG A 10 -19.52 3.22 -9.95
C ARG A 10 -18.00 3.02 -9.93
N ASP A 11 -17.54 1.95 -9.31
CA ASP A 11 -16.12 1.69 -9.14
C ASP A 11 -15.58 0.80 -10.26
N PRO A 12 -14.41 1.16 -10.83
CA PRO A 12 -13.73 0.32 -11.79
C PRO A 12 -13.39 -1.03 -11.14
N PRO A 13 -13.33 -2.11 -11.93
CA PRO A 13 -13.01 -3.43 -11.41
C PRO A 13 -11.66 -3.39 -10.67
N PRO A 14 -11.51 -4.16 -9.58
CA PRO A 14 -10.27 -4.21 -8.81
C PRO A 14 -9.08 -4.49 -9.74
N SER A 15 -8.09 -3.60 -9.72
CA SER A 15 -6.91 -3.71 -10.55
C SER A 15 -5.65 -3.47 -9.73
N TRP A 16 -4.58 -4.14 -10.14
CA TRP A 16 -3.28 -3.95 -9.54
C TRP A 16 -2.75 -2.55 -9.85
N SER A 17 -2.43 -1.79 -8.81
CA SER A 17 -1.78 -0.49 -8.90
C SER A 17 -0.36 -0.57 -8.36
N TYR A 18 0.59 -0.02 -9.11
CA TYR A 18 1.98 0.05 -8.68
C TYR A 18 2.15 1.13 -7.61
N VAL A 19 2.89 0.79 -6.54
CA VAL A 19 3.21 1.71 -5.45
C VAL A 19 4.71 1.73 -5.23
N ASN A 20 5.26 2.93 -5.13
CA ASN A 20 6.67 3.16 -4.85
C ASN A 20 6.80 4.08 -3.63
N TYR A 21 6.80 3.46 -2.45
CA TYR A 21 6.91 4.15 -1.17
C TYR A 21 8.26 4.85 -1.02
N TRP A 22 9.33 4.26 -1.58
CA TRP A 22 10.65 4.88 -1.59
C TRP A 22 10.67 6.20 -2.36
N ARG A 23 10.11 6.20 -3.58
CA ARG A 23 9.99 7.41 -4.40
C ARG A 23 9.16 8.47 -3.69
N MET A 24 8.04 8.10 -3.08
CA MET A 24 7.25 9.05 -2.28
C MET A 24 8.09 9.66 -1.15
N LEU A 25 8.75 8.84 -0.33
CA LEU A 25 9.60 9.29 0.77
C LEU A 25 10.70 10.22 0.27
N ALA A 26 11.43 9.82 -0.78
CA ALA A 26 12.50 10.61 -1.40
C ALA A 26 11.97 11.94 -1.95
N SER A 27 10.79 11.97 -2.58
CA SER A 27 10.18 13.20 -3.08
C SER A 27 9.84 14.18 -1.96
N PHE A 28 9.26 13.73 -0.85
CA PHE A 28 8.97 14.61 0.29
C PHE A 28 10.24 15.13 0.96
N LEU A 29 11.24 14.27 1.17
CA LEU A 29 12.53 14.69 1.73
C LEU A 29 13.26 15.67 0.80
N GLY A 30 13.26 15.38 -0.50
CA GLY A 30 13.84 16.27 -1.52
C GLY A 30 13.16 17.63 -1.54
N ALA A 31 11.82 17.67 -1.53
CA ALA A 31 11.07 18.93 -1.44
C ALA A 31 11.41 19.71 -0.16
N SER A 32 11.55 19.03 0.98
CA SER A 32 11.99 19.66 2.22
C SER A 32 13.39 20.26 2.08
N MET A 33 14.34 19.55 1.47
CA MET A 33 15.70 20.08 1.26
C MET A 33 15.70 21.30 0.34
N VAL A 34 14.86 21.31 -0.70
CA VAL A 34 14.69 22.49 -1.56
C VAL A 34 14.15 23.68 -0.79
N LEU A 35 13.12 23.49 0.05
CA LEU A 35 12.57 24.56 0.89
C LEU A 35 13.62 25.15 1.85
N LEU A 36 14.45 24.29 2.46
CA LEU A 36 15.56 24.72 3.30
C LEU A 36 16.58 25.54 2.49
N GLY A 37 16.96 25.05 1.31
CA GLY A 37 17.88 25.75 0.41
C GLY A 37 17.37 27.13 0.00
N VAL A 38 16.10 27.24 -0.39
CA VAL A 38 15.46 28.52 -0.73
C VAL A 38 15.44 29.46 0.48
N GLY A 39 15.11 28.96 1.68
CA GLY A 39 15.13 29.75 2.90
C GLY A 39 16.51 30.31 3.22
N VAL A 40 17.57 29.49 3.11
CA VAL A 40 18.95 29.91 3.30
C VAL A 40 19.34 30.98 2.27
N LEU A 41 19.06 30.73 0.98
CA LEU A 41 19.37 31.68 -0.09
C LEU A 41 18.67 33.04 0.11
N ALA A 42 17.42 33.03 0.55
CA ALA A 42 16.65 34.24 0.82
C ALA A 42 17.32 35.09 1.92
N VAL A 43 17.76 34.48 3.03
CA VAL A 43 18.46 35.19 4.10
C VAL A 43 19.82 35.71 3.65
N THR A 44 20.58 34.90 2.90
CA THR A 44 21.91 35.30 2.43
C THR A 44 21.85 36.41 1.38
N GLY A 45 20.80 36.45 0.55
CA GLY A 45 20.67 37.40 -0.56
C GLY A 45 19.93 38.70 -0.20
N ALA A 46 18.87 38.61 0.61
CA ALA A 46 18.03 39.74 0.98
C ALA A 46 18.21 40.19 2.45
N GLY A 47 19.11 39.56 3.20
CA GLY A 47 19.43 39.94 4.57
C GLY A 47 18.27 39.70 5.55
N SER A 48 18.24 40.46 6.63
CA SER A 48 17.29 40.29 7.73
C SER A 48 15.83 40.51 7.34
N GLU A 49 15.56 41.22 6.25
CA GLU A 49 14.19 41.46 5.77
C GLU A 49 13.49 40.16 5.33
N ALA A 50 14.26 39.17 4.87
CA ALA A 50 13.75 37.85 4.49
C ALA A 50 13.64 36.86 5.66
N ALA A 51 14.07 37.24 6.87
CA ALA A 51 14.17 36.31 8.01
C ALA A 51 12.81 35.68 8.37
N PHE A 52 11.72 36.45 8.30
CA PHE A 52 10.38 35.91 8.57
C PHE A 52 9.96 34.86 7.53
N GLY A 53 10.12 35.17 6.24
CA GLY A 53 9.80 34.23 5.16
C GLY A 53 10.66 32.97 5.20
N ALA A 54 11.95 33.11 5.51
CA ALA A 54 12.85 31.99 5.72
C ALA A 54 12.45 31.14 6.94
N GLY A 55 11.99 31.76 8.02
CA GLY A 55 11.44 31.07 9.19
C GLY A 55 10.20 30.24 8.84
N VAL A 56 9.29 30.77 8.01
CA VAL A 56 8.13 30.03 7.51
C VAL A 56 8.56 28.83 6.65
N LEU A 57 9.50 29.03 5.71
CA LEU A 57 10.02 27.94 4.88
C LEU A 57 10.69 26.85 5.71
N LEU A 58 11.45 27.23 6.74
CA LEU A 58 12.05 26.30 7.68
C LEU A 58 10.98 25.48 8.43
N ALA A 59 9.93 26.14 8.94
CA ALA A 59 8.85 25.46 9.64
C ALA A 59 8.12 24.45 8.72
N VAL A 60 7.84 24.83 7.46
CA VAL A 60 7.23 23.93 6.47
C VAL A 60 8.17 22.77 6.14
N ALA A 61 9.46 23.01 5.94
CA ALA A 61 10.44 21.97 5.67
C ALA A 61 10.54 20.96 6.83
N VAL A 62 10.63 21.45 8.07
CA VAL A 62 10.64 20.58 9.27
C VAL A 62 9.36 19.76 9.34
N PHE A 63 8.19 20.38 9.13
CA PHE A 63 6.92 19.67 9.10
C PHE A 63 6.90 18.57 8.04
N VAL A 64 7.29 18.88 6.80
CA VAL A 64 7.35 17.91 5.70
C VAL A 64 8.32 16.76 6.01
N THR A 65 9.48 17.06 6.57
CA THR A 65 10.47 16.06 6.99
C THR A 65 9.90 15.13 8.04
N VAL A 66 9.34 15.69 9.13
CA VAL A 66 8.76 14.90 10.23
C VAL A 66 7.58 14.08 9.72
N PHE A 67 6.71 14.66 8.90
CA PHE A 67 5.59 13.96 8.27
C PHE A 67 6.07 12.76 7.44
N ALA A 68 7.08 12.96 6.59
CA ALA A 68 7.64 11.90 5.75
C ALA A 68 8.27 10.78 6.60
N LEU A 69 9.02 11.13 7.65
CA LEU A 69 9.64 10.17 8.57
C LEU A 69 8.63 9.43 9.44
N LEU A 70 7.53 10.05 9.84
CA LEU A 70 6.53 9.40 10.67
C LEU A 70 5.56 8.52 9.87
N LEU A 71 5.26 8.87 8.62
CA LEU A 71 4.23 8.18 7.84
C LEU A 71 4.75 7.32 6.70
N LEU A 72 5.84 7.71 6.04
CA LEU A 72 6.35 6.99 4.87
C LEU A 72 7.48 6.05 5.23
N PHE A 73 8.39 6.46 6.12
CA PHE A 73 9.49 5.60 6.56
C PHE A 73 9.01 4.27 7.18
N PRO A 74 8.00 4.23 8.09
CA PRO A 74 7.50 2.96 8.61
C PRO A 74 6.83 2.11 7.53
N ARG A 75 6.22 2.72 6.51
CA ARG A 75 5.65 2.00 5.37
C ARG A 75 6.76 1.36 4.54
N VAL A 76 7.82 2.09 4.20
CA VAL A 76 8.99 1.53 3.50
C VAL A 76 9.61 0.38 4.30
N ALA A 77 9.80 0.55 5.62
CA ALA A 77 10.41 -0.46 6.46
C ALA A 77 9.58 -1.75 6.58
N ARG A 78 8.23 -1.64 6.58
CA ARG A 78 7.32 -2.80 6.76
C ARG A 78 6.87 -3.43 5.45
N ARG A 79 6.44 -2.60 4.52
CA ARG A 79 5.86 -2.97 3.21
C ARG A 79 6.93 -3.05 2.12
N GLY A 80 8.17 -2.68 2.41
CA GLY A 80 9.21 -2.59 1.39
C GLY A 80 9.10 -1.31 0.55
N PRO A 81 10.12 -1.03 -0.28
CA PRO A 81 10.24 0.21 -1.04
C PRO A 81 9.29 0.29 -2.24
N VAL A 82 9.00 -0.85 -2.87
CA VAL A 82 8.14 -0.98 -4.04
C VAL A 82 7.20 -2.18 -3.90
N GLY A 83 6.02 -2.08 -4.50
CA GLY A 83 5.02 -3.13 -4.47
C GLY A 83 3.91 -2.93 -5.48
N TYR A 84 3.07 -3.95 -5.63
CA TYR A 84 1.78 -3.84 -6.33
C TYR A 84 0.67 -4.03 -5.31
N ARG A 85 -0.35 -3.18 -5.34
CA ARG A 85 -1.52 -3.29 -4.47
C ARG A 85 -2.79 -3.53 -5.27
N ILE A 86 -3.72 -4.27 -4.70
CA ILE A 86 -5.10 -4.38 -5.16
C ILE A 86 -6.02 -4.24 -3.95
N VAL A 87 -7.16 -3.56 -4.12
CA VAL A 87 -8.17 -3.41 -3.08
C VAL A 87 -9.41 -4.16 -3.53
N VAL A 88 -9.93 -5.01 -2.67
CA VAL A 88 -11.08 -5.88 -2.95
C VAL A 88 -12.16 -5.64 -1.90
N GLU A 89 -13.41 -5.60 -2.33
CA GLU A 89 -14.58 -5.43 -1.46
C GLU A 89 -14.99 -6.76 -0.82
N ARG A 90 -14.05 -7.36 -0.08
CA ARG A 90 -14.24 -8.64 0.62
C ARG A 90 -13.58 -8.57 2.00
N PRO A 91 -14.12 -9.30 3.00
CA PRO A 91 -13.52 -9.40 4.32
C PRO A 91 -12.10 -9.97 4.28
N LEU A 92 -11.26 -9.57 5.25
CA LEU A 92 -9.85 -9.96 5.32
C LEU A 92 -9.65 -11.47 5.30
N VAL A 93 -10.48 -12.23 6.02
CA VAL A 93 -10.37 -13.69 6.13
C VAL A 93 -10.64 -14.37 4.78
N GLU A 94 -11.63 -13.88 4.03
CA GLU A 94 -11.95 -14.42 2.71
C GLU A 94 -10.84 -14.12 1.70
N VAL A 95 -10.29 -12.90 1.73
CA VAL A 95 -9.21 -12.52 0.82
C VAL A 95 -7.94 -13.28 1.15
N GLU A 96 -7.60 -13.46 2.43
CA GLU A 96 -6.49 -14.31 2.85
C GLU A 96 -6.67 -15.75 2.33
N GLY A 97 -7.88 -16.31 2.48
CA GLY A 97 -8.25 -17.61 1.94
C GLY A 97 -8.04 -17.71 0.43
N ALA A 98 -8.57 -16.75 -0.33
CA ALA A 98 -8.44 -16.72 -1.78
C ALA A 98 -6.98 -16.57 -2.25
N VAL A 99 -6.15 -15.77 -1.56
CA VAL A 99 -4.72 -15.64 -1.85
C VAL A 99 -4.01 -16.98 -1.64
N ARG A 100 -4.29 -17.64 -0.51
CA ARG A 100 -3.69 -18.94 -0.17
C ARG A 100 -4.12 -20.02 -1.16
N GLU A 101 -5.42 -20.14 -1.43
CA GLU A 101 -5.98 -21.13 -2.36
C GLU A 101 -5.45 -20.95 -3.79
N ALA A 102 -5.31 -19.70 -4.26
CA ALA A 102 -4.73 -19.42 -5.57
C ALA A 102 -3.29 -19.91 -5.68
N LEU A 103 -2.49 -19.71 -4.63
CA LEU A 103 -1.09 -20.12 -4.58
C LEU A 103 -0.93 -21.63 -4.42
N GLU A 104 -1.66 -22.23 -3.49
CA GLU A 104 -1.66 -23.69 -3.26
C GLU A 104 -2.21 -24.45 -4.46
N GLY A 105 -3.25 -23.93 -5.12
CA GLY A 105 -3.82 -24.49 -6.36
C GLY A 105 -2.84 -24.49 -7.53
N ALA A 106 -1.84 -23.59 -7.52
CA ALA A 106 -0.73 -23.59 -8.46
C ALA A 106 0.45 -24.48 -8.02
N GLY A 107 0.27 -25.30 -6.98
CA GLY A 107 1.31 -26.20 -6.45
C GLY A 107 2.41 -25.49 -5.66
N ARG A 108 2.16 -24.27 -5.15
CA ARG A 108 3.12 -23.55 -4.31
C ARG A 108 2.90 -23.89 -2.84
N SER A 109 3.98 -24.12 -2.10
CA SER A 109 3.95 -24.18 -0.64
C SER A 109 3.81 -22.77 -0.07
N VAL A 110 2.87 -22.58 0.84
CA VAL A 110 2.51 -21.27 1.39
C VAL A 110 2.59 -21.29 2.91
N HIS A 111 3.13 -20.23 3.49
CA HIS A 111 3.11 -19.99 4.93
C HIS A 111 2.40 -18.67 5.24
N VAL A 112 1.50 -18.67 6.21
CA VAL A 112 0.78 -17.46 6.63
C VAL A 112 1.26 -17.03 8.00
N ASP A 113 1.97 -15.91 8.05
CA ASP A 113 2.35 -15.26 9.30
C ASP A 113 1.29 -14.23 9.71
N VAL A 114 0.90 -14.27 10.98
CA VAL A 114 0.08 -13.23 11.59
C VAL A 114 0.99 -12.16 12.17
N LEU A 115 1.03 -10.98 11.55
CA LEU A 115 1.77 -9.86 12.12
C LEU A 115 0.99 -9.30 13.32
N ALA A 116 1.66 -9.25 14.47
CA ALA A 116 1.16 -8.51 15.63
C ALA A 116 1.13 -7.01 15.30
N GLY A 117 -0.03 -6.54 14.81
CA GLY A 117 -0.27 -5.15 14.40
C GLY A 117 -1.15 -4.36 15.39
N ARG A 118 -1.10 -3.01 15.25
CA ARG A 118 -1.61 -1.96 16.16
C ARG A 118 -3.07 -2.07 16.62
N THR A 119 -3.90 -2.82 15.89
CA THR A 119 -5.32 -3.01 16.19
C THR A 119 -5.59 -4.48 16.48
N ARG A 120 -5.90 -4.78 17.74
CA ARG A 120 -6.22 -6.13 18.24
C ARG A 120 -7.35 -6.83 17.46
N ARG A 121 -8.18 -6.06 16.74
CA ARG A 121 -9.34 -6.55 15.97
C ARG A 121 -9.02 -7.09 14.58
N THR A 122 -8.02 -6.57 13.87
CA THR A 122 -7.69 -6.97 12.49
C THR A 122 -6.18 -6.93 12.27
N PRO A 123 -5.44 -7.97 12.71
CA PRO A 123 -4.00 -8.03 12.50
C PRO A 123 -3.71 -8.27 11.02
N ALA A 124 -2.68 -7.60 10.49
CA ALA A 124 -2.18 -7.86 9.15
C ALA A 124 -1.73 -9.33 8.99
N ARG A 125 -1.92 -9.89 7.81
CA ARG A 125 -1.47 -11.25 7.46
C ARG A 125 -0.38 -11.15 6.40
N VAL A 126 0.62 -12.00 6.50
CA VAL A 126 1.69 -12.09 5.50
C VAL A 126 1.69 -13.49 4.94
N VAL A 127 1.29 -13.61 3.68
CA VAL A 127 1.31 -14.86 2.94
C VAL A 127 2.66 -14.94 2.22
N ARG A 128 3.52 -15.85 2.67
CA ARG A 128 4.84 -16.12 2.10
C ARG A 128 4.75 -17.35 1.22
N VAL A 129 5.38 -17.28 0.06
CA VAL A 129 5.53 -18.43 -0.83
C VAL A 129 6.94 -19.00 -0.61
N GLU A 130 7.06 -20.30 -0.35
CA GLU A 130 8.37 -20.90 -0.15
C GLU A 130 9.25 -20.79 -1.41
N GLY A 131 10.54 -20.58 -1.21
CA GLY A 131 11.51 -20.49 -2.30
C GLY A 131 11.49 -19.16 -3.08
N THR A 132 10.73 -18.15 -2.64
CA THR A 132 10.76 -16.79 -3.21
C THR A 132 10.80 -15.72 -2.13
N PRO A 133 11.53 -14.61 -2.34
CA PRO A 133 11.49 -13.45 -1.44
C PRO A 133 10.17 -12.66 -1.56
N CYS A 134 9.37 -12.92 -2.59
CA CYS A 134 8.05 -12.33 -2.78
C CYS A 134 7.06 -12.79 -1.70
N ARG A 135 6.32 -11.84 -1.14
CA ARG A 135 5.26 -12.10 -0.15
C ARG A 135 4.08 -11.17 -0.36
N PHE A 136 2.91 -11.59 0.12
CA PHE A 136 1.67 -10.82 0.05
C PHE A 136 1.27 -10.36 1.45
N LEU A 137 1.24 -9.05 1.67
CA LEU A 137 0.61 -8.46 2.84
C LEU A 137 -0.90 -8.34 2.59
N VAL A 138 -1.71 -8.89 3.47
CA VAL A 138 -3.18 -8.77 3.44
C VAL A 138 -3.61 -7.97 4.65
N GLU A 139 -4.17 -6.79 4.42
CA GLU A 139 -4.54 -5.83 5.46
C GLU A 139 -5.96 -5.32 5.23
N ALA A 140 -6.76 -5.20 6.30
CA ALA A 140 -8.06 -4.55 6.21
C ALA A 140 -7.86 -3.06 5.95
N VAL A 141 -8.54 -2.51 4.95
CA VAL A 141 -8.61 -1.06 4.75
C VAL A 141 -9.32 -0.47 5.96
N SER A 142 -8.77 0.61 6.52
CA SER A 142 -9.35 1.16 7.74
C SER A 142 -10.77 1.67 7.46
N LEU A 143 -11.73 1.38 8.36
CA LEU A 143 -13.12 1.86 8.24
C LEU A 143 -13.22 3.39 8.05
N ARG A 144 -12.20 4.14 8.51
CA ARG A 144 -12.09 5.60 8.34
C ARG A 144 -11.80 6.03 6.90
N GLU A 145 -11.21 5.14 6.10
CA GLU A 145 -10.95 5.32 4.66
C GLU A 145 -12.11 4.80 3.79
N SER A 146 -12.91 3.85 4.28
CA SER A 146 -14.06 3.29 3.54
C SER A 146 -15.23 4.27 3.44
N GLY A 147 -15.57 4.98 4.53
CA GLY A 147 -16.61 6.04 4.55
C GLY A 147 -18.07 5.57 4.31
N ASP A 148 -18.26 4.42 3.67
CA ASP A 148 -19.53 3.84 3.24
C ASP A 148 -19.95 2.58 4.03
N GLY A 149 -19.11 2.14 4.97
CA GLY A 149 -19.36 0.95 5.80
C GLY A 149 -19.09 -0.39 5.09
N VAL A 150 -18.57 -0.36 3.84
CA VAL A 150 -18.19 -1.58 3.11
C VAL A 150 -16.84 -2.06 3.61
N GLU A 151 -16.73 -3.36 3.93
CA GLU A 151 -15.44 -3.96 4.27
C GLU A 151 -14.58 -4.13 3.02
N ARG A 152 -13.37 -3.59 3.07
CA ARG A 152 -12.39 -3.69 1.99
C ARG A 152 -11.09 -4.24 2.53
N THR A 153 -10.41 -5.04 1.73
CA THR A 153 -9.11 -5.62 2.05
C THR A 153 -8.10 -5.22 0.98
N GLU A 154 -6.95 -4.68 1.42
CA GLU A 154 -5.79 -4.39 0.59
C GLU A 154 -4.89 -5.64 0.56
N VAL A 155 -4.57 -6.11 -0.64
CA VAL A 155 -3.51 -7.10 -0.87
C VAL A 155 -2.32 -6.39 -1.51
N LEU A 156 -1.16 -6.47 -0.88
CA LEU A 156 0.06 -5.83 -1.31
C LEU A 156 1.13 -6.89 -1.57
N GLN A 157 1.56 -7.00 -2.83
CA GLN A 157 2.73 -7.77 -3.22
C GLN A 157 4.01 -6.98 -2.94
N VAL A 158 4.92 -7.56 -2.16
CA VAL A 158 6.18 -6.93 -1.71
C VAL A 158 7.35 -7.90 -1.86
N GLY A 159 8.59 -7.40 -1.76
CA GLY A 159 9.81 -8.20 -2.01
C GLY A 159 10.21 -8.26 -3.49
N LEU A 160 9.78 -7.27 -4.29
CA LEU A 160 10.00 -7.24 -5.73
C LEU A 160 11.47 -6.98 -6.11
N GLU A 161 12.27 -6.37 -5.24
CA GLU A 161 13.68 -6.04 -5.54
C GLU A 161 14.56 -7.29 -5.70
N GLU A 162 14.19 -8.37 -5.02
CA GLU A 162 14.92 -9.64 -5.01
C GLU A 162 14.22 -10.72 -5.86
N THR A 163 13.07 -10.40 -6.44
CA THR A 163 12.27 -11.35 -7.24
C THR A 163 12.36 -11.00 -8.72
N PRO A 164 12.69 -11.96 -9.61
CA PRO A 164 12.63 -11.74 -11.05
C PRO A 164 11.26 -11.23 -11.49
N GLU A 165 11.20 -10.19 -12.32
CA GLU A 165 9.95 -9.51 -12.69
C GLU A 165 8.90 -10.47 -13.30
N GLY A 166 9.34 -11.43 -14.11
CA GLY A 166 8.46 -12.45 -14.69
C GLY A 166 7.78 -13.32 -13.63
N ALA A 167 8.54 -13.78 -12.63
CA ALA A 167 8.01 -14.59 -11.54
C ALA A 167 7.10 -13.77 -10.62
N ALA A 168 7.46 -12.51 -10.35
CA ALA A 168 6.61 -11.60 -9.58
C ALA A 168 5.29 -11.33 -10.31
N LYS A 169 5.32 -11.14 -11.63
CA LYS A 169 4.12 -10.97 -12.45
C LYS A 169 3.24 -12.21 -12.45
N GLU A 170 3.81 -13.39 -12.64
CA GLU A 170 3.08 -14.66 -12.60
C GLU A 170 2.30 -14.82 -11.28
N LEU A 171 2.97 -14.62 -10.14
CA LEU A 171 2.35 -14.70 -8.82
C LEU A 171 1.24 -13.64 -8.64
N ARG A 172 1.45 -12.44 -9.16
CA ARG A 172 0.47 -11.35 -9.10
C ARG A 172 -0.78 -11.64 -9.91
N ASP A 173 -0.61 -12.15 -11.13
CA ASP A 173 -1.71 -12.47 -12.03
C ASP A 173 -2.52 -13.65 -11.46
N LEU A 174 -1.83 -14.66 -10.92
CA LEU A 174 -2.43 -15.78 -10.19
C LEU A 174 -3.28 -15.31 -9.00
N VAL A 175 -2.69 -14.54 -8.08
CA VAL A 175 -3.41 -14.01 -6.91
C VAL A 175 -4.55 -13.09 -7.35
N GLY A 176 -4.32 -12.24 -8.34
CA GLY A 176 -5.32 -11.35 -8.92
C GLY A 176 -6.56 -12.12 -9.41
N SER A 177 -6.36 -13.23 -10.11
CA SER A 177 -7.47 -14.07 -10.59
C SER A 177 -8.28 -14.68 -9.45
N GLY A 178 -7.61 -15.11 -8.37
CA GLY A 178 -8.25 -15.71 -7.20
C GLY A 178 -9.03 -14.72 -6.34
N VAL A 179 -8.51 -13.51 -6.12
CA VAL A 179 -9.15 -12.53 -5.23
C VAL A 179 -10.27 -11.73 -5.88
N VAL A 180 -10.21 -11.51 -7.20
CA VAL A 180 -11.21 -10.74 -7.96
C VAL A 180 -12.44 -11.58 -8.31
N THR A 181 -12.28 -12.88 -8.47
CA THR A 181 -13.41 -13.77 -8.77
C THR A 181 -14.21 -14.02 -7.48
N PRO A 182 -15.51 -13.70 -7.42
CA PRO A 182 -16.34 -14.05 -6.27
C PRO A 182 -16.39 -15.58 -6.18
N GLN A 183 -16.00 -16.11 -5.03
CA GLN A 183 -16.15 -17.54 -4.76
C GLN A 183 -17.65 -17.80 -4.60
N PRO A 184 -18.26 -18.76 -5.33
CA PRO A 184 -19.64 -19.11 -5.09
C PRO A 184 -19.76 -19.55 -3.63
N ALA A 185 -20.74 -19.00 -2.91
CA ALA A 185 -21.07 -19.48 -1.58
C ALA A 185 -21.26 -21.01 -1.68
N GLY A 186 -20.42 -21.76 -0.97
CA GLY A 186 -20.54 -23.21 -0.93
C GLY A 186 -21.93 -23.62 -0.43
N PRO A 187 -22.44 -24.79 -0.87
CA PRO A 187 -23.79 -25.26 -0.56
C PRO A 187 -24.07 -25.44 0.94
#